data_AF-A0A7D4BFS1-F1
#
_entry.id   AF-A0A7D4BFS1-F1
#
_cell.length_a   1.000
_cell.length_b   1.000
_cell.length_c   1.000
_cell.angle_alpha   90.00
_cell.angle_beta   90.00
_cell.angle_gamma   90.00
#
_symmetry.space_group_name_H-M   'P 1'
#
loop_
_entity.id
_entity.type
_entity.pdbx_description
1 polymer ?
#
loop_
_entity_poly.entity_id
_entity_poly.type
_entity_poly.pdbx_seq_one_letter_code
_entity_poly.pdbx_strand_id
1 'polypeptide(L)'
;MVYLAGFRPYQLPYPLLSFWSRTAFNGPSLKLRVSTNYSGTGAPSAATWTDLNVPFPAMGSDIWTQTANINLAAFKGAKVYVAFVYASTTSAAARWTLDDISLTKSATPPVPTVLTDVNRLAFGYQAVSTSSTQPMNVSANDLTSDVTLTSSNASFTLSKDGTTFASTLTLTKAEVNATSKPVTVRFLPTTAQTTYSATLTVTTAGPPRQPP
;
A
#
# COMPACT_ATOMS: atom_id res chain seq x y z
N MET A 1 4.35 -30.42 44.14
CA MET A 1 4.52 -30.30 42.68
C MET A 1 4.16 -28.89 42.27
N VAL A 2 5.15 -28.07 41.95
CA VAL A 2 4.94 -26.72 41.40
C VAL A 2 4.90 -26.88 39.89
N TYR A 3 3.76 -26.59 39.26
CA TYR A 3 3.73 -26.41 37.82
C TYR A 3 4.49 -25.12 37.50
N LEU A 4 5.75 -25.23 37.08
CA LEU A 4 6.32 -24.16 36.26
C LEU A 4 5.49 -24.14 34.98
N ALA A 5 4.67 -23.10 34.82
CA ALA A 5 4.08 -22.77 33.53
C ALA A 5 5.24 -22.72 32.51
N GLY A 6 5.28 -23.71 31.62
CA GLY A 6 6.32 -23.80 30.62
C GLY A 6 6.37 -22.49 29.83
N PHE A 7 7.46 -21.75 30.00
CA PHE A 7 7.80 -20.67 29.09
C PHE A 7 8.07 -21.32 27.74
N ARG A 8 7.05 -21.39 26.87
CA ARG A 8 7.27 -21.73 25.46
C ARG A 8 8.19 -20.64 24.92
N PRO A 9 9.39 -20.95 24.43
CA PRO A 9 10.25 -19.96 23.80
C PRO A 9 9.51 -19.39 22.59
N TYR A 10 8.97 -18.20 22.81
CA TYR A 10 8.38 -17.20 21.94
C TYR A 10 8.87 -17.27 20.48
N GLN A 11 8.30 -18.15 19.65
CA GLN A 11 8.23 -17.89 18.21
C GLN A 11 7.16 -16.82 18.01
N LEU A 12 7.57 -15.56 18.18
CA LEU A 12 6.75 -14.44 17.76
C LEU A 12 6.33 -14.63 16.30
N PRO A 13 5.02 -14.76 16.01
CA PRO A 13 4.57 -15.28 14.73
C PRO A 13 4.76 -14.29 13.58
N TYR A 14 5.00 -13.01 13.89
CA TYR A 14 5.07 -11.91 12.92
C TYR A 14 6.50 -11.35 12.83
N PRO A 15 7.32 -11.82 11.86
CA PRO A 15 8.52 -11.12 11.46
C PRO A 15 8.15 -9.84 10.70
N LEU A 16 8.59 -8.69 11.22
CA LEU A 16 8.26 -7.37 10.68
C LEU A 16 9.54 -6.69 10.16
N LEU A 17 9.56 -6.43 8.85
CA LEU A 17 10.63 -5.68 8.22
C LEU A 17 10.34 -4.18 8.31
N SER A 18 11.37 -3.39 8.56
CA SER A 18 11.36 -1.95 8.40
C SER A 18 12.63 -1.46 7.72
N PHE A 19 12.56 -0.29 7.09
CA PHE A 19 13.70 0.40 6.53
C PHE A 19 13.37 1.89 6.38
N TRP A 20 14.42 2.71 6.31
CA TRP A 20 14.29 4.09 5.87
C TRP A 20 14.64 4.19 4.39
N SER A 21 13.91 5.04 3.68
CA SER A 21 14.20 5.33 2.28
C SER A 21 13.98 6.79 1.95
N ARG A 22 14.74 7.28 0.96
CA ARG A 22 14.53 8.59 0.33
C ARG A 22 14.71 8.44 -1.18
N THR A 23 14.05 9.30 -1.93
CA THR A 23 14.10 9.30 -3.39
C THR A 23 14.32 10.72 -3.93
N ALA A 24 15.26 10.86 -4.87
CA ALA A 24 15.50 12.09 -5.62
C ALA A 24 15.23 11.84 -7.11
N PHE A 25 14.76 12.88 -7.81
CA PHE A 25 14.34 12.84 -9.23
C PHE A 25 13.13 11.94 -9.52
N ASN A 26 12.63 12.03 -10.76
CA ASN A 26 11.53 11.20 -11.23
C ASN A 26 12.05 9.98 -12.02
N GLY A 27 11.32 8.88 -11.97
CA GLY A 27 11.67 7.64 -12.65
C GLY A 27 10.81 6.46 -12.19
N PRO A 28 11.11 5.24 -12.67
CA PRO A 28 10.45 4.05 -12.15
C PRO A 28 10.61 3.95 -10.62
N SER A 29 9.52 3.59 -9.94
CA SER A 29 9.54 3.42 -8.49
C SER A 29 10.33 2.17 -8.07
N LEU A 30 10.92 2.20 -6.87
CA LEU A 30 11.58 1.03 -6.30
C LEU A 30 10.53 -0.05 -6.00
N LYS A 31 10.91 -1.32 -6.13
CA LYS A 31 10.08 -2.44 -5.68
C LYS A 31 10.75 -3.15 -4.51
N LEU A 32 9.95 -3.59 -3.54
CA LEU A 32 10.36 -4.54 -2.53
C LEU A 32 9.82 -5.91 -2.90
N ARG A 33 10.68 -6.94 -2.87
CA ARG A 33 10.29 -8.32 -3.16
C ARG A 33 10.77 -9.27 -2.08
N VAL A 34 10.08 -10.40 -1.95
CA VAL A 34 10.47 -11.51 -1.07
C VAL A 34 10.54 -12.82 -1.85
N SER A 35 11.51 -13.67 -1.50
CA SER A 35 11.68 -15.00 -2.05
C SER A 35 12.00 -16.01 -0.96
N THR A 36 11.36 -17.17 -1.03
CA THR A 36 11.61 -18.33 -0.16
C THR A 36 12.38 -19.45 -0.87
N ASN A 37 12.69 -19.28 -2.16
CA ASN A 37 13.43 -20.27 -2.97
C ASN A 37 14.72 -19.73 -3.59
N TYR A 38 15.05 -18.45 -3.39
CA TYR A 38 16.38 -17.98 -3.73
C TYR A 38 17.43 -18.70 -2.87
N SER A 39 18.52 -19.16 -3.49
CA SER A 39 19.58 -19.91 -2.82
C SER A 39 20.47 -19.03 -1.92
N GLY A 40 20.40 -17.70 -2.11
CA GLY A 40 21.31 -16.73 -1.51
C GLY A 40 22.55 -16.44 -2.36
N THR A 41 22.75 -17.17 -3.46
CA THR A 41 23.90 -17.03 -4.36
C THR A 41 23.47 -17.17 -5.83
N GLY A 42 24.31 -16.70 -6.76
CA GLY A 42 24.01 -16.75 -8.19
C GLY A 42 23.03 -15.66 -8.63
N ALA A 43 22.41 -15.85 -9.79
CA ALA A 43 21.52 -14.85 -10.38
C ALA A 43 20.16 -14.81 -9.64
N PRO A 44 19.71 -13.65 -9.12
CA PRO A 44 18.40 -13.52 -8.47
C PRO A 44 17.23 -13.89 -9.38
N SER A 45 17.38 -13.74 -10.70
CA SER A 45 16.37 -14.10 -11.70
C SER A 45 16.09 -15.60 -11.81
N ALA A 46 16.92 -16.45 -11.21
CA ALA A 46 16.70 -17.89 -11.16
C ALA A 46 15.66 -18.32 -10.09
N ALA A 47 15.24 -17.39 -9.22
CA ALA A 47 14.28 -17.62 -8.15
C ALA A 47 12.92 -16.97 -8.45
N THR A 48 11.90 -17.39 -7.72
CA THR A 48 10.59 -16.74 -7.76
C THR A 48 10.52 -15.65 -6.70
N TRP A 49 10.00 -14.48 -7.07
CA TRP A 49 9.90 -13.33 -6.20
C TRP A 49 8.46 -12.81 -6.15
N THR A 50 7.96 -12.60 -4.95
CA THR A 50 6.65 -11.99 -4.71
C THR A 50 6.84 -10.51 -4.40
N ASP A 51 6.11 -9.64 -5.11
CA ASP A 51 6.08 -8.20 -4.82
C ASP A 51 5.44 -7.96 -3.44
N LEU A 52 6.08 -7.15 -2.61
CA LEU A 52 5.53 -6.67 -1.34
C LEU A 52 4.99 -5.26 -1.55
N ASN A 53 3.71 -5.08 -1.22
CA ASN A 53 3.03 -3.80 -1.35
C ASN A 53 3.38 -2.89 -0.17
N VAL A 54 4.25 -1.91 -0.36
CA VAL A 54 4.75 -1.06 0.71
C VAL A 54 4.69 0.43 0.34
N PRO A 55 4.44 1.33 1.31
CA PRO A 55 4.45 2.76 1.07
C PRO A 55 5.89 3.28 0.97
N PHE A 56 6.40 3.38 -0.25
CA PHE A 56 7.62 4.14 -0.52
C PHE A 56 7.35 5.66 -0.44
N PRO A 57 8.38 6.48 -0.15
CA PRO A 57 8.27 7.93 -0.22
C PRO A 57 7.80 8.40 -1.59
N ALA A 58 7.11 9.55 -1.61
CA ALA A 58 6.73 10.21 -2.85
C ALA A 58 7.96 10.45 -3.74
N MET A 59 7.82 10.19 -5.04
CA MET A 59 8.90 10.31 -6.02
C MET A 59 9.51 11.70 -6.02
N GLY A 60 10.85 11.76 -5.98
CA GLY A 60 11.59 13.03 -5.95
C GLY A 60 11.38 13.89 -4.71
N SER A 61 10.78 13.35 -3.64
CA SER A 61 10.54 14.12 -2.41
C SER A 61 11.81 14.56 -1.68
N ASP A 62 12.91 13.80 -1.83
CA ASP A 62 14.17 13.94 -1.10
C ASP A 62 14.00 13.99 0.44
N ILE A 63 12.92 13.38 0.93
CA ILE A 63 12.59 13.30 2.36
C ILE A 63 12.77 11.85 2.82
N TRP A 64 13.55 11.67 3.89
CA TRP A 64 13.64 10.39 4.59
C TRP A 64 12.28 9.99 5.13
N THR A 65 11.79 8.83 4.68
CA THR A 65 10.51 8.24 5.10
C THR A 65 10.76 6.82 5.57
N GLN A 66 10.26 6.51 6.76
CA GLN A 66 10.31 5.14 7.28
C GLN A 66 9.16 4.32 6.71
N THR A 67 9.49 3.17 6.14
CA THR A 67 8.52 2.11 5.88
C THR A 67 8.65 1.09 7.01
N ALA A 68 7.62 0.94 7.83
CA ALA A 68 7.64 0.08 9.02
C ALA A 68 6.55 -1.00 8.95
N ASN A 69 6.69 -2.00 9.81
CA ASN A 69 5.69 -3.05 10.05
C ASN A 69 5.32 -3.89 8.81
N ILE A 70 6.24 -4.06 7.87
CA ILE A 70 6.01 -4.90 6.69
C ILE A 70 5.90 -6.36 7.14
N ASN A 71 4.72 -6.95 6.99
CA ASN A 71 4.46 -8.30 7.49
C ASN A 71 5.08 -9.37 6.59
N LEU A 72 6.01 -10.16 7.15
CA LEU A 72 6.60 -11.31 6.46
C LEU A 72 6.07 -12.66 6.96
N ALA A 73 5.00 -12.67 7.77
CA ALA A 73 4.48 -13.90 8.38
C ALA A 73 4.07 -14.97 7.36
N ALA A 74 3.59 -14.57 6.18
CA ALA A 74 3.22 -15.49 5.09
C ALA A 74 4.43 -16.16 4.42
N PHE A 75 5.65 -15.66 4.65
CA PHE A 75 6.88 -16.10 3.97
C PHE A 75 7.86 -16.81 4.90
N LYS A 76 7.43 -17.21 6.09
CA LYS A 76 8.31 -17.89 7.07
C LYS A 76 8.87 -19.19 6.48
N GLY A 77 10.19 -19.34 6.59
CA GLY A 77 10.92 -20.51 6.13
C GLY A 77 12.33 -20.54 6.70
N ALA A 78 13.08 -21.61 6.41
CA ALA A 78 14.46 -21.75 6.87
C ALA A 78 15.39 -20.67 6.29
N LYS A 79 15.11 -20.24 5.05
CA LYS A 79 15.78 -19.12 4.38
C LYS A 79 14.74 -18.26 3.67
N VAL A 80 14.80 -16.96 3.92
CA VAL A 80 13.92 -15.96 3.32
C VAL A 80 14.80 -14.80 2.90
N TYR A 81 14.62 -14.33 1.68
CA TYR A 81 15.40 -13.25 1.10
C TYR A 81 14.48 -12.11 0.71
N VAL A 82 14.92 -10.89 0.97
CA VAL A 82 14.26 -9.68 0.52
C VAL A 82 15.16 -8.97 -0.49
N ALA A 83 14.55 -8.35 -1.50
CA ALA A 83 15.27 -7.62 -2.53
C ALA A 83 14.63 -6.26 -2.76
N PHE A 84 15.45 -5.23 -2.79
CA PHE A 84 15.10 -3.91 -3.31
C PHE A 84 15.46 -3.90 -4.79
N VAL A 85 14.45 -3.84 -5.66
CA VAL A 85 14.63 -3.92 -7.12
C VAL A 85 14.52 -2.53 -7.71
N TYR A 86 15.67 -2.04 -8.17
CA TYR A 86 15.80 -0.77 -8.86
C TYR A 86 15.55 -0.94 -10.36
N ALA A 87 14.86 0.04 -10.96
CA ALA A 87 14.66 0.13 -12.39
C ALA A 87 14.86 1.57 -12.88
N SER A 88 15.30 1.71 -14.12
CA SER A 88 15.40 3.00 -14.82
C SER A 88 15.05 2.82 -16.28
N THR A 89 14.77 3.93 -16.96
CA THR A 89 14.66 3.99 -18.42
C THR A 89 15.78 4.87 -18.97
N THR A 90 15.90 4.93 -20.30
CA THR A 90 16.82 5.87 -20.97
C THR A 90 16.46 7.34 -20.71
N SER A 91 15.22 7.63 -20.31
CA SER A 91 14.70 8.98 -20.12
C SER A 91 14.46 9.36 -18.65
N ALA A 92 14.43 8.41 -17.73
CA ALA A 92 14.10 8.66 -16.33
C ALA A 92 14.79 7.66 -15.38
N ALA A 93 15.50 8.21 -14.39
CA ALA A 93 16.25 7.44 -13.40
C ALA A 93 16.15 8.16 -12.05
N ALA A 94 15.34 7.60 -11.15
CA ALA A 94 15.27 8.08 -9.78
C ALA A 94 16.51 7.62 -9.00
N ARG A 95 17.01 8.43 -8.08
CA ARG A 95 18.03 7.98 -7.12
C ARG A 95 17.33 7.55 -5.84
N TRP A 96 17.46 6.28 -5.49
CA TRP A 96 17.00 5.75 -4.20
C TRP A 96 18.16 5.65 -3.22
N THR A 97 17.94 6.06 -1.96
CA THR A 97 18.83 5.74 -0.84
C THR A 97 18.03 4.95 0.18
N LEU A 98 18.67 3.93 0.76
CA LEU A 98 18.11 3.07 1.79
C LEU A 98 19.02 3.14 3.01
N ASP A 99 18.44 3.06 4.20
CA ASP A 99 19.18 2.96 5.45
C ASP A 99 18.36 2.21 6.52
N ASP A 100 19.00 1.84 7.63
CA ASP A 100 18.34 1.32 8.83
C ASP A 100 17.38 0.15 8.56
N ILE A 101 17.82 -0.77 7.70
CA ILE A 101 17.06 -1.99 7.39
C ILE A 101 17.09 -2.90 8.61
N SER A 102 15.91 -3.16 9.18
CA SER A 102 15.76 -3.92 10.41
C SER A 102 14.67 -4.97 10.29
N LEU A 103 14.92 -6.13 10.91
CA LEU A 103 13.94 -7.20 11.06
C LEU A 103 13.64 -7.39 12.53
N THR A 104 12.40 -7.09 12.91
CA THR A 104 11.92 -7.26 14.28
C THR A 104 10.90 -8.37 14.36
N LYS A 105 10.56 -8.79 15.58
CA LYS A 105 9.57 -9.83 15.84
C LYS A 105 8.44 -9.21 16.67
N SER A 106 7.19 -9.54 16.36
CA SER A 106 6.01 -9.06 17.07
C SER A 106 5.08 -10.20 17.51
N ALA A 107 4.43 -10.02 18.67
CA ALA A 107 3.40 -10.91 19.22
C ALA A 107 2.04 -10.71 18.55
N THR A 108 1.77 -9.48 18.10
CA THR A 108 0.52 -9.09 17.46
C THR A 108 0.75 -8.84 15.97
N PRO A 109 -0.26 -9.11 15.12
CA PRO A 109 -0.16 -8.75 13.71
C PRO A 109 -0.03 -7.23 13.56
N PRO A 110 0.55 -6.75 12.44
CA PRO A 110 0.52 -5.33 12.09
C PRO A 110 -0.91 -4.78 12.00
N VAL A 111 -1.02 -3.48 12.19
CA VAL A 111 -2.27 -2.76 11.94
C VAL A 111 -2.56 -2.81 10.44
N PRO A 112 -3.81 -3.08 10.02
CA PRO A 112 -4.18 -3.03 8.61
C PRO A 112 -3.82 -1.67 7.99
N THR A 113 -3.27 -1.69 6.80
CA THR A 113 -2.91 -0.47 6.05
C THR A 113 -3.63 -0.46 4.72
N VAL A 114 -4.06 0.72 4.28
CA VAL A 114 -4.60 0.97 2.94
C VAL A 114 -3.72 2.03 2.28
N LEU A 115 -3.33 1.78 1.05
CA LEU A 115 -2.43 2.61 0.27
C LEU A 115 -3.11 3.02 -1.04
N THR A 116 -2.83 4.24 -1.46
CA THR A 116 -3.12 4.73 -2.81
C THR A 116 -1.82 5.09 -3.52
N ASP A 117 -1.78 4.89 -4.83
CA ASP A 117 -0.63 5.27 -5.65
C ASP A 117 -0.51 6.79 -5.86
N VAL A 118 -1.61 7.51 -5.66
CA VAL A 118 -1.70 8.97 -5.73
C VAL A 118 -2.25 9.54 -4.43
N ASN A 119 -1.75 10.72 -4.05
CA ASN A 119 -2.27 11.50 -2.91
C ASN A 119 -3.18 12.67 -3.34
N ARG A 120 -3.25 12.94 -4.65
CA ARG A 120 -4.09 13.98 -5.23
C ARG A 120 -4.46 13.63 -6.66
N LEU A 121 -5.74 13.81 -6.99
CA LEU A 121 -6.25 13.76 -8.36
C LEU A 121 -6.66 15.16 -8.79
N ALA A 122 -6.14 15.61 -9.94
CA ALA A 122 -6.47 16.90 -10.52
C ALA A 122 -7.31 16.69 -11.79
N PHE A 123 -8.50 17.27 -11.81
CA PHE A 123 -9.41 17.20 -12.96
C PHE A 123 -9.36 18.44 -13.85
N GLY A 124 -8.72 19.52 -13.40
CA GLY A 124 -8.68 20.80 -14.12
C GLY A 124 -10.07 21.41 -14.29
N TYR A 125 -10.23 22.26 -15.32
CA TYR A 125 -11.52 22.80 -15.71
C TYR A 125 -12.42 21.71 -16.28
N GLN A 126 -13.67 21.66 -15.84
CA GLN A 126 -14.72 20.82 -16.41
C GLN A 126 -15.97 21.66 -16.62
N ALA A 127 -16.58 21.54 -17.81
CA ALA A 127 -17.86 22.19 -18.08
C ALA A 127 -18.97 21.58 -17.22
N VAL A 128 -19.96 22.39 -16.85
CA VAL A 128 -21.11 21.93 -16.06
C VAL A 128 -21.78 20.75 -16.76
N SER A 129 -22.16 19.74 -15.97
CA SER A 129 -22.81 18.51 -16.43
C SER A 129 -21.96 17.66 -17.39
N THR A 130 -20.65 17.90 -17.49
CA THR A 130 -19.72 17.05 -18.25
C THR A 130 -18.88 16.21 -17.30
N SER A 131 -18.82 14.91 -17.53
CA SER A 131 -18.04 14.00 -16.71
C SER A 131 -16.58 13.91 -17.16
N SER A 132 -15.66 13.88 -16.20
CA SER A 132 -14.26 13.56 -16.40
C SER A 132 -13.82 12.49 -15.41
N THR A 133 -12.90 11.61 -15.80
CA THR A 133 -12.43 10.49 -14.98
C THR A 133 -10.92 10.52 -14.79
N GLN A 134 -10.48 10.09 -13.61
CA GLN A 134 -9.08 9.88 -13.28
C GLN A 134 -8.93 8.53 -12.57
N PRO A 135 -7.92 7.73 -12.91
CA PRO A 135 -7.66 6.48 -12.21
C PRO A 135 -6.86 6.72 -10.92
N MET A 136 -7.06 5.85 -9.95
CA MET A 136 -6.14 5.61 -8.84
C MET A 136 -6.09 4.11 -8.58
N ASN A 137 -4.97 3.61 -8.06
CA ASN A 137 -4.87 2.25 -7.59
C ASN A 137 -4.98 2.21 -6.07
N VAL A 138 -5.80 1.30 -5.56
CA VAL A 138 -5.99 1.06 -4.13
C VAL A 138 -5.45 -0.31 -3.81
N SER A 139 -4.64 -0.40 -2.76
CA SER A 139 -4.07 -1.64 -2.26
C SER A 139 -4.07 -1.61 -0.75
N ALA A 140 -3.89 -2.76 -0.11
CA ALA A 140 -3.93 -2.86 1.33
C ALA A 140 -3.07 -4.02 1.83
N ASN A 141 -2.72 -3.99 3.11
CA ASN A 141 -2.05 -5.09 3.78
C ASN A 141 -2.72 -5.39 5.11
N ASP A 142 -2.59 -6.66 5.53
CA ASP A 142 -3.04 -7.14 6.84
C ASP A 142 -4.53 -6.92 7.11
N LEU A 143 -5.35 -6.81 6.06
CA LEU A 143 -6.79 -6.61 6.21
C LEU A 143 -7.46 -7.78 6.93
N THR A 144 -8.34 -7.45 7.86
CA THR A 144 -9.24 -8.41 8.52
C THR A 144 -10.65 -8.39 7.92
N SER A 145 -11.00 -7.35 7.16
CA SER A 145 -12.29 -7.21 6.48
C SER A 145 -12.16 -6.27 5.27
N ASP A 146 -13.28 -5.99 4.62
CA ASP A 146 -13.34 -5.14 3.44
C ASP A 146 -13.02 -3.66 3.73
N VAL A 147 -12.63 -2.96 2.68
CA VAL A 147 -12.33 -1.52 2.68
C VAL A 147 -13.53 -0.77 2.11
N THR A 148 -13.96 0.30 2.79
CA THR A 148 -14.93 1.25 2.28
C THR A 148 -14.26 2.58 2.03
N LEU A 149 -14.42 3.08 0.81
CA LEU A 149 -13.96 4.39 0.37
C LEU A 149 -15.17 5.32 0.28
N THR A 150 -15.07 6.51 0.86
CA THR A 150 -16.14 7.51 0.85
C THR A 150 -15.62 8.86 0.37
N SER A 151 -16.18 9.37 -0.71
CA SER A 151 -15.99 10.75 -1.16
C SER A 151 -16.83 11.69 -0.31
N SER A 152 -16.22 12.76 0.21
CA SER A 152 -16.94 13.79 0.98
C SER A 152 -17.80 14.73 0.12
N ASN A 153 -17.69 14.67 -1.20
CA ASN A 153 -18.45 15.51 -2.13
C ASN A 153 -19.07 14.65 -3.23
N ALA A 154 -20.40 14.72 -3.37
CA ALA A 154 -21.17 13.93 -4.33
C ALA A 154 -20.83 14.23 -5.80
N SER A 155 -20.18 15.35 -6.09
CA SER A 155 -19.68 15.66 -7.44
C SER A 155 -18.50 14.77 -7.83
N PHE A 156 -17.87 14.09 -6.86
CA PHE A 156 -16.82 13.09 -7.07
C PHE A 156 -17.35 11.72 -6.66
N THR A 157 -17.45 10.82 -7.63
CA THR A 157 -17.99 9.48 -7.46
C THR A 157 -16.92 8.44 -7.81
N LEU A 158 -16.99 7.27 -7.17
CA LEU A 158 -16.01 6.21 -7.23
C LEU A 158 -16.62 5.00 -7.94
N SER A 159 -15.78 4.25 -8.66
CA SER A 159 -16.17 3.02 -9.35
C SER A 159 -15.01 2.04 -9.42
N LYS A 160 -15.31 0.75 -9.31
CA LYS A 160 -14.35 -0.35 -9.55
C LYS A 160 -14.58 -1.11 -10.85
N ASP A 161 -15.63 -0.75 -11.59
CA ASP A 161 -16.04 -1.37 -12.87
C ASP A 161 -16.03 -0.37 -14.04
N GLY A 162 -15.87 0.92 -13.77
CA GLY A 162 -15.91 2.00 -14.76
C GLY A 162 -17.32 2.39 -15.21
N THR A 163 -18.37 1.75 -14.68
CA THR A 163 -19.76 1.94 -15.13
C THR A 163 -20.69 2.36 -14.00
N THR A 164 -20.55 1.75 -12.82
CA THR A 164 -21.38 2.04 -11.64
C THR A 164 -20.62 3.00 -10.74
N PHE A 165 -21.17 4.21 -10.56
CA PHE A 165 -20.52 5.28 -9.81
C PHE A 165 -21.35 5.69 -8.61
N ALA A 166 -20.71 5.74 -7.44
CA ALA A 166 -21.34 6.15 -6.19
C ALA A 166 -20.36 6.95 -5.32
N SER A 167 -20.87 7.75 -4.38
CA SER A 167 -19.99 8.46 -3.42
C SER A 167 -19.27 7.51 -2.47
N THR A 168 -19.78 6.28 -2.31
CA THR A 168 -19.20 5.22 -1.49
C THR A 168 -18.90 4.00 -2.34
N LEU A 169 -17.73 3.40 -2.15
CA LEU A 169 -17.28 2.20 -2.86
C LEU A 169 -16.68 1.19 -1.87
N THR A 170 -17.18 -0.05 -1.91
CA THR A 170 -16.61 -1.17 -1.15
C THR A 170 -15.68 -2.00 -2.03
N LEU A 171 -14.44 -2.15 -1.56
CA LEU A 171 -13.43 -3.04 -2.11
C LEU A 171 -13.28 -4.24 -1.17
N THR A 172 -13.46 -5.44 -1.70
CA THR A 172 -13.35 -6.65 -0.88
C THR A 172 -11.91 -6.87 -0.45
N LYS A 173 -11.69 -7.53 0.69
CA LYS A 173 -10.34 -7.91 1.13
C LYS A 173 -9.55 -8.63 0.03
N ALA A 174 -10.18 -9.53 -0.72
CA ALA A 174 -9.53 -10.27 -1.80
C ALA A 174 -9.08 -9.38 -2.97
N GLU A 175 -9.79 -8.28 -3.22
CA GLU A 175 -9.46 -7.34 -4.30
C GLU A 175 -8.23 -6.49 -4.00
N VAL A 176 -7.90 -6.24 -2.73
CA VAL A 176 -6.87 -5.26 -2.36
C VAL A 176 -5.80 -5.77 -1.39
N ASN A 177 -6.00 -6.88 -0.67
CA ASN A 177 -5.03 -7.33 0.33
C ASN A 177 -3.82 -8.03 -0.32
N ALA A 178 -2.65 -7.41 -0.23
CA ALA A 178 -1.43 -7.80 -0.95
C ALA A 178 -1.59 -7.81 -2.49
N THR A 179 -2.63 -7.15 -2.99
CA THR A 179 -2.97 -6.98 -4.40
C THR A 179 -3.33 -5.52 -4.65
N SER A 180 -3.51 -5.13 -5.91
CA SER A 180 -3.86 -3.76 -6.27
C SER A 180 -5.11 -3.75 -7.13
N LYS A 181 -6.05 -2.87 -6.79
CA LYS A 181 -7.32 -2.70 -7.51
C LYS A 181 -7.38 -1.29 -8.12
N PRO A 182 -7.58 -1.16 -9.44
CA PRO A 182 -7.87 0.13 -10.04
C PRO A 182 -9.26 0.61 -9.62
N VAL A 183 -9.33 1.88 -9.23
CA VAL A 183 -10.56 2.62 -8.91
C VAL A 183 -10.61 3.84 -9.82
N THR A 184 -11.74 4.01 -10.49
CA THR A 184 -12.02 5.19 -11.30
C THR A 184 -12.72 6.23 -10.43
N VAL A 185 -12.16 7.43 -10.36
CA VAL A 185 -12.79 8.59 -9.75
C VAL A 185 -13.38 9.45 -10.86
N ARG A 186 -14.69 9.70 -10.80
CA ARG A 186 -15.42 10.54 -11.76
C ARG A 186 -15.81 11.85 -11.11
N PHE A 187 -15.42 12.95 -11.75
CA PHE A 187 -15.88 14.29 -11.42
C PHE A 187 -17.00 14.70 -12.38
N LEU A 188 -18.10 15.22 -11.82
CA LEU A 188 -19.26 15.75 -12.54
C LEU A 188 -19.73 17.04 -11.85
N PRO A 189 -19.28 18.23 -12.29
CA PRO A 189 -19.71 19.50 -11.69
C PRO A 189 -21.15 19.82 -12.06
N THR A 190 -21.88 20.42 -11.11
CA THR A 190 -23.29 20.81 -11.27
C THR A 190 -23.52 22.31 -11.32
N THR A 191 -22.52 23.11 -10.94
CA THR A 191 -22.63 24.56 -10.76
C THR A 191 -21.48 25.25 -11.48
N ALA A 192 -21.80 26.26 -12.30
CA ALA A 192 -20.80 27.04 -13.02
C ALA A 192 -19.96 27.90 -12.05
N GLN A 193 -18.74 28.28 -12.49
CA GLN A 193 -17.85 29.21 -11.79
C GLN A 193 -17.60 28.84 -10.31
N THR A 194 -17.63 27.55 -9.99
CA THR A 194 -17.48 27.02 -8.62
C THR A 194 -16.23 26.15 -8.54
N THR A 195 -15.45 26.32 -7.48
CA THR A 195 -14.33 25.44 -7.17
C THR A 195 -14.85 24.19 -6.45
N TYR A 196 -14.50 23.03 -6.97
CA TYR A 196 -14.85 21.74 -6.37
C TYR A 196 -13.64 21.09 -5.71
N SER A 197 -13.86 20.55 -4.52
CA SER A 197 -12.89 19.70 -3.81
C SER A 197 -13.61 18.55 -3.11
N ALA A 198 -12.87 17.47 -2.89
CA ALA A 198 -13.29 16.32 -2.12
C ALA A 198 -12.10 15.74 -1.37
N THR A 199 -12.40 15.11 -0.25
CA THR A 199 -11.50 14.22 0.47
C THR A 199 -12.01 12.80 0.33
N LEU A 200 -11.09 11.85 0.25
CA LEU A 200 -11.39 10.43 0.26
C LEU A 200 -11.14 9.88 1.66
N THR A 201 -12.20 9.48 2.34
CA THR A 201 -12.10 8.80 3.64
C THR A 201 -12.04 7.29 3.39
N VAL A 202 -11.10 6.64 4.07
CA VAL A 202 -10.91 5.19 4.02
C VAL A 202 -11.26 4.60 5.36
N THR A 203 -12.15 3.62 5.38
CA THR A 203 -12.45 2.82 6.57
C THR A 203 -12.27 1.34 6.26
N THR A 204 -11.72 0.59 7.20
CA THR A 204 -11.76 -0.87 7.20
C THR A 204 -12.79 -1.31 8.20
N ALA A 205 -13.65 -2.27 7.86
CA ALA A 205 -14.47 -2.89 8.90
C ALA A 205 -13.55 -3.62 9.88
N GLY A 206 -13.60 -3.24 11.15
CA GLY A 206 -12.85 -3.89 12.22
C GLY A 206 -13.52 -3.52 13.54
N PRO A 207 -13.61 -4.44 14.52
CA PRO A 207 -14.23 -4.11 15.79
C PRO A 207 -13.50 -2.93 16.43
N PRO A 208 -14.22 -1.98 17.08
CA PRO A 208 -13.57 -0.92 17.82
C PRO A 208 -12.63 -1.55 18.84
N ARG A 209 -11.37 -1.11 18.84
CA ARG A 209 -10.35 -1.54 19.80
C ARG A 209 -10.91 -1.31 21.20
N GLN A 210 -11.07 -2.38 21.99
CA GLN A 210 -11.32 -2.20 23.41
C GLN A 210 -10.10 -1.46 23.98
N PRO A 211 -10.28 -0.35 24.73
CA PRO A 211 -9.16 0.33 25.37
C PRO A 211 -8.47 -0.60 26.39
N PRO A 212 -7.19 -0.34 26.70
CA PRO A 212 -6.42 -1.15 27.65
C PRO A 212 -7.09 -1.27 29.02
#